data_AF-A0A5Q0H401-F1
#
_entry.id   AF-A0A5Q0H401-F1
#
_cell.length_a   1.000
_cell.length_b   1.000
_cell.length_c   1.000
_cell.angle_alpha   90.00
_cell.angle_beta   90.00
_cell.angle_gamma   90.00
#
_symmetry.space_group_name_H-M   'P 1'
#
loop_
_entity.id
_entity.type
_entity.pdbx_description
1 polymer ?
#
loop_
_entity_poly.entity_id
_entity_poly.type
_entity_poly.pdbx_seq_one_letter_code
_entity_poly.pdbx_strand_id
1 'polypeptide(L)'
;MRSAGRVGGDDRGMSNSAAREDPPRRFDPPVLRPVLSPWVTAMVAASALVAAVLVLVLLWRWADRLGLPPDRVATAQLEAVKIAASVLVAAGGLYALYLTARRQRTQELELAQRDRVQEHAERVADDARDDARTRRTNDLYAKAVEQLGSEHHAVRHGALYALEHLAQDNPDYRAPVAKVLCAYLRSPFTPPSDAPTTARPLGVRRLPRRHRAHRLAAPRPTTGTPRPGPHVSLLGRHQEREVRLTAQRILADHLRPGPDADHPAPTYWQDIGLDLTDATLIDFDFAHCRINSTATFTNATFTGDARFDEATFTGAARFGGVSFAGDATFTNATFTGDARFDEATFAAAWFDEATFTGDATFTNATFTGDARFDEATFAAAWFSEATFTGDATFTNATFTGDARFDEATFTGAARFGGVSFAGAARFGGVSFAAAAWFTGATFTGDARFGGVSFAAAAWFTGATFAAAVRFGEATFVGDARFSGVSFAAARFGEATFTGAAWFDEAAFTGTATFTNATFTGDAGFGEATFAAAAWFTGATFAAAWFDGVSFAGDAWFGEATFAAAWFDGVSFAGDAWFGEATFTAAATCPGTRVAVRRDRVDVWMEGWTATDAEDGEWTYLVPVPAVLSTPPVDSP
;
A
#
# COMPACT_ATOMS: atom_id res chain seq x y z
N MET A 1 -51.55 -3.55 -10.81
CA MET A 1 -51.67 -4.27 -12.10
C MET A 1 -50.66 -5.42 -12.05
N ARG A 2 -51.12 -6.67 -12.26
CA ARG A 2 -50.28 -7.88 -12.33
C ARG A 2 -49.43 -7.87 -13.61
N SER A 3 -48.17 -8.29 -13.55
CA SER A 3 -47.64 -9.37 -14.40
C SER A 3 -46.21 -9.75 -13.99
N ALA A 4 -45.97 -11.06 -13.99
CA ALA A 4 -44.72 -11.72 -13.68
C ALA A 4 -43.67 -11.57 -14.78
N GLY A 5 -42.39 -11.59 -14.39
CA GLY A 5 -41.24 -11.67 -15.27
C GLY A 5 -40.06 -12.27 -14.51
N ARG A 6 -39.77 -13.54 -14.80
CA ARG A 6 -38.78 -14.42 -14.19
C ARG A 6 -37.38 -14.04 -14.70
N VAL A 7 -36.44 -13.71 -13.81
CA VAL A 7 -35.00 -13.63 -14.14
C VAL A 7 -34.22 -14.24 -12.98
N GLY A 8 -33.37 -15.21 -13.30
CA GLY A 8 -32.49 -15.90 -12.36
C GLY A 8 -31.34 -15.00 -11.93
N GLY A 9 -31.11 -14.94 -10.63
CA GLY A 9 -29.90 -14.40 -10.02
C GLY A 9 -28.88 -15.51 -9.84
N ASP A 10 -27.68 -15.26 -10.34
CA ASP A 10 -26.48 -16.09 -10.17
C ASP A 10 -25.78 -15.62 -8.88
N ASP A 11 -26.12 -16.24 -7.76
CA ASP A 11 -25.43 -16.09 -6.48
C ASP A 11 -24.24 -17.07 -6.45
N ARG A 12 -23.02 -16.55 -6.54
CA ARG A 12 -21.81 -17.27 -6.10
C ARG A 12 -21.23 -16.61 -4.85
N GLY A 13 -21.93 -16.84 -3.74
CA GLY A 13 -21.41 -16.66 -2.39
C GLY A 13 -20.89 -17.99 -1.86
N MET A 14 -19.60 -17.98 -1.51
CA MET A 14 -18.92 -19.01 -0.73
C MET A 14 -19.76 -19.47 0.47
N SER A 15 -19.93 -20.78 0.62
CA SER A 15 -20.09 -21.39 1.94
C SER A 15 -19.51 -22.80 1.93
N ASN A 16 -18.51 -22.98 2.80
CA ASN A 16 -18.10 -24.22 3.43
C ASN A 16 -17.99 -25.46 2.53
N SER A 17 -16.84 -25.59 1.87
CA SER A 17 -16.22 -26.92 1.72
C SER A 17 -15.66 -27.36 3.08
N ALA A 18 -16.57 -27.53 4.05
CA ALA A 18 -16.28 -28.36 5.20
C ALA A 18 -16.15 -29.76 4.63
N ALA A 19 -14.96 -30.34 4.77
CA ALA A 19 -14.75 -31.76 4.66
C ALA A 19 -15.91 -32.46 5.38
N ARG A 20 -16.85 -33.01 4.60
CA ARG A 20 -17.67 -34.11 5.09
C ARG A 20 -16.65 -35.17 5.43
N GLU A 21 -16.28 -35.25 6.70
CA GLU A 21 -15.87 -36.52 7.29
C GLU A 21 -17.00 -37.48 6.93
N ASP A 22 -16.75 -38.27 5.88
CA ASP A 22 -17.60 -39.40 5.54
C ASP A 22 -17.65 -40.21 6.85
N PRO A 23 -18.82 -40.40 7.49
CA PRO A 23 -18.88 -41.23 8.69
C PRO A 23 -18.26 -42.57 8.31
N PRO A 24 -17.41 -43.17 9.16
CA PRO A 24 -16.63 -44.33 8.78
C PRO A 24 -17.57 -45.32 8.13
N ARG A 25 -17.38 -45.56 6.82
CA ARG A 25 -18.23 -46.50 6.09
C ARG A 25 -18.18 -47.77 6.90
N ARG A 26 -19.32 -48.13 7.49
CA ARG A 26 -19.45 -49.40 8.21
C ARG A 26 -18.94 -50.45 7.23
N PHE A 27 -17.81 -51.04 7.59
CA PHE A 27 -17.32 -52.24 6.93
C PHE A 27 -18.39 -53.29 7.18
N ASP A 28 -19.35 -53.41 6.26
CA ASP A 28 -20.20 -54.58 6.19
C ASP A 28 -19.29 -55.70 5.68
N PRO A 29 -18.91 -56.67 6.53
CA PRO A 29 -18.13 -57.80 6.04
C PRO A 29 -18.97 -58.55 5.00
N PRO A 30 -18.40 -58.96 3.86
CA PRO A 30 -19.14 -59.76 2.90
C PRO A 30 -19.61 -61.04 3.61
N VAL A 31 -20.92 -61.30 3.54
CA VAL A 31 -21.54 -62.52 4.07
C VAL A 31 -20.98 -63.72 3.30
N LEU A 32 -19.90 -64.29 3.82
CA LEU A 32 -19.35 -65.56 3.37
C LEU A 32 -20.35 -66.65 3.79
N ARG A 33 -21.23 -67.03 2.85
CA ARG A 33 -22.12 -68.18 3.05
C ARG A 33 -21.25 -69.42 3.27
N PRO A 34 -21.30 -70.07 4.46
CA PRO A 34 -20.55 -71.29 4.66
C PRO A 34 -21.10 -72.38 3.73
N VAL A 35 -20.24 -72.96 2.91
CA VAL A 35 -20.57 -74.15 2.13
C VAL A 35 -20.75 -75.30 3.11
N LEU A 36 -22.01 -75.70 3.33
CA LEU A 36 -22.51 -76.87 4.10
C LEU A 36 -21.83 -77.10 5.45
N SER A 37 -22.58 -76.98 6.55
CA SER A 37 -22.03 -77.13 7.90
C SER A 37 -21.35 -78.52 8.07
N PRO A 38 -20.29 -78.62 8.89
CA PRO A 38 -19.60 -79.89 9.14
C PRO A 38 -20.56 -80.98 9.60
N TRP A 39 -21.58 -80.57 10.35
CA TRP A 39 -22.68 -81.42 10.80
C TRP A 39 -23.54 -81.97 9.67
N VAL A 40 -23.82 -81.18 8.63
CA VAL A 40 -24.58 -81.64 7.46
C VAL A 40 -23.76 -82.67 6.66
N THR A 41 -22.46 -82.44 6.47
CA THR A 41 -21.60 -83.42 5.78
C THR A 41 -21.40 -84.70 6.61
N ALA A 42 -21.27 -84.58 7.93
CA ALA A 42 -21.20 -85.72 8.84
C ALA A 42 -22.53 -86.48 8.90
N MET A 43 -23.66 -85.78 8.85
CA MET A 43 -24.99 -86.40 8.73
C MET A 43 -25.15 -87.14 7.42
N VAL A 44 -24.70 -86.60 6.29
CA VAL A 44 -24.77 -87.30 4.99
C VAL A 44 -23.92 -88.57 5.02
N ALA A 45 -22.68 -88.49 5.53
CA ALA A 45 -21.82 -89.67 5.68
C ALA A 45 -22.40 -90.71 6.67
N ALA A 46 -22.91 -90.26 7.82
CA ALA A 46 -23.55 -91.13 8.80
C ALA A 46 -24.85 -91.75 8.28
N SER A 47 -25.66 -91.01 7.51
CA SER A 47 -26.88 -91.52 6.89
C SER A 47 -26.60 -92.55 5.81
N ALA A 48 -25.55 -92.37 5.02
CA ALA A 48 -25.08 -93.38 4.07
C ALA A 48 -24.60 -94.66 4.78
N LEU A 49 -23.92 -94.50 5.92
CA LEU A 49 -23.44 -95.62 6.74
C LEU A 49 -24.59 -96.35 7.43
N VAL A 50 -25.57 -95.62 7.95
CA VAL A 50 -26.81 -96.18 8.52
C VAL A 50 -27.62 -96.90 7.45
N ALA A 51 -27.76 -96.33 6.23
CA ALA A 51 -28.46 -96.98 5.13
C ALA A 51 -27.79 -98.31 4.72
N ALA A 52 -26.45 -98.35 4.66
CA ALA A 52 -25.71 -99.58 4.39
C ALA A 52 -25.93 -100.66 5.46
N VAL A 53 -25.93 -100.28 6.74
CA VAL A 53 -26.23 -101.19 7.86
C VAL A 53 -27.69 -101.66 7.81
N LEU A 54 -28.64 -100.77 7.46
CA LEU A 54 -30.06 -101.11 7.32
C LEU A 54 -30.29 -102.11 6.19
N VAL A 55 -29.64 -101.94 5.04
CA VAL A 55 -29.70 -102.89 3.93
C VAL A 55 -29.14 -104.25 4.35
N LEU A 56 -28.01 -104.27 5.08
CA LEU A 56 -27.42 -105.50 5.61
C LEU A 56 -28.38 -106.24 6.57
N VAL A 57 -29.01 -105.50 7.51
CA VAL A 57 -29.96 -106.04 8.49
C VAL A 57 -31.25 -106.52 7.83
N LEU A 58 -31.76 -105.80 6.83
CA LEU A 58 -32.95 -106.18 6.07
C LEU A 58 -32.72 -107.48 5.29
N LEU A 59 -31.55 -107.62 4.65
CA LEU A 59 -31.17 -108.85 3.96
C LEU A 59 -31.03 -110.02 4.93
N TRP A 60 -30.47 -109.79 6.12
CA TRP A 60 -30.31 -110.82 7.15
C TRP A 60 -31.67 -111.31 7.70
N ARG A 61 -32.57 -110.38 8.02
CA ARG A 61 -33.94 -110.71 8.48
C ARG A 61 -34.80 -111.35 7.40
N TRP A 62 -34.58 -111.00 6.14
CA TRP A 62 -35.28 -111.62 5.03
C TRP A 62 -34.85 -113.09 4.86
N ALA A 63 -33.56 -113.38 5.03
CA ALA A 63 -33.04 -114.75 5.03
C ALA A 63 -33.64 -115.61 6.16
N ASP A 64 -33.81 -115.06 7.37
CA ASP A 64 -34.41 -115.78 8.51
C ASP A 64 -35.91 -116.08 8.32
N ARG A 65 -36.67 -115.18 7.66
CA ARG A 65 -38.12 -115.34 7.48
C ARG A 65 -38.52 -116.38 6.44
N LEU A 66 -37.59 -116.82 5.58
CA LEU A 66 -37.88 -117.77 4.51
C LEU A 66 -37.71 -119.25 4.92
N GLY A 67 -37.29 -119.53 6.16
CA GLY A 67 -37.23 -120.90 6.69
C GLY A 67 -36.39 -121.84 5.83
N LEU A 68 -35.33 -121.33 5.21
CA LEU A 68 -34.52 -122.06 4.24
C LEU A 68 -33.55 -123.04 4.94
N PRO A 69 -33.36 -124.26 4.39
CA PRO A 69 -32.39 -125.23 4.91
C PRO A 69 -30.94 -124.67 4.90
N PRO A 70 -30.08 -125.13 5.83
CA PRO A 70 -28.85 -124.45 6.28
C PRO A 70 -27.75 -124.26 5.21
N ASP A 71 -27.84 -124.94 4.09
CA ASP A 71 -26.84 -124.98 3.02
C ASP A 71 -26.94 -123.80 2.01
N ARG A 72 -28.02 -123.02 2.00
CA ARG A 72 -28.18 -121.84 1.11
C ARG A 72 -28.00 -120.48 1.79
N VAL A 73 -27.81 -120.43 3.10
CA VAL A 73 -27.68 -119.17 3.86
C VAL A 73 -26.28 -118.55 3.73
N ALA A 74 -25.23 -119.37 3.60
CA ALA A 74 -23.85 -118.90 3.59
C ALA A 74 -23.46 -118.13 2.30
N THR A 75 -24.00 -118.50 1.14
CA THR A 75 -23.65 -117.88 -0.14
C THR A 75 -24.32 -116.51 -0.35
N ALA A 76 -25.57 -116.35 0.13
CA ALA A 76 -26.28 -115.08 0.06
C ALA A 76 -25.64 -114.01 0.98
N GLN A 77 -25.06 -114.42 2.12
CA GLN A 77 -24.40 -113.51 3.04
C GLN A 77 -23.11 -112.91 2.47
N LEU A 78 -22.37 -113.64 1.61
CA LEU A 78 -21.10 -113.16 1.06
C LEU A 78 -21.27 -112.07 -0.02
N GLU A 79 -22.25 -112.21 -0.92
CA GLU A 79 -22.50 -111.23 -1.99
C GLU A 79 -23.01 -109.89 -1.42
N ALA A 80 -23.83 -109.93 -0.36
CA ALA A 80 -24.29 -108.73 0.33
C ALA A 80 -23.14 -107.91 0.93
N VAL A 81 -22.12 -108.58 1.50
CA VAL A 81 -20.95 -107.92 2.08
C VAL A 81 -20.10 -107.22 1.00
N LYS A 82 -19.98 -107.81 -0.19
CA LYS A 82 -19.18 -107.21 -1.29
C LYS A 82 -19.80 -105.92 -1.83
N ILE A 83 -21.13 -105.88 -1.99
CA ILE A 83 -21.83 -104.68 -2.47
C ILE A 83 -21.78 -103.57 -1.40
N ALA A 84 -21.91 -103.93 -0.12
CA ALA A 84 -21.74 -102.97 0.97
C ALA A 84 -20.33 -102.36 0.99
N ALA A 85 -19.29 -103.16 0.67
CA ALA A 85 -17.91 -102.70 0.65
C ALA A 85 -17.61 -101.70 -0.49
N SER A 86 -18.17 -101.89 -1.70
CA SER A 86 -17.89 -100.99 -2.84
C SER A 86 -18.50 -99.59 -2.66
N VAL A 87 -19.69 -99.51 -2.05
CA VAL A 87 -20.35 -98.23 -1.73
C VAL A 87 -19.53 -97.42 -0.72
N LEU A 88 -18.94 -98.09 0.27
CA LEU A 88 -18.05 -97.47 1.27
C LEU A 88 -16.79 -96.86 0.65
N VAL A 89 -16.18 -97.54 -0.33
CA VAL A 89 -14.98 -97.04 -1.02
C VAL A 89 -15.28 -95.81 -1.89
N ALA A 90 -16.37 -95.84 -2.67
CA ALA A 90 -16.76 -94.71 -3.50
C ALA A 90 -17.13 -93.45 -2.68
N ALA A 91 -17.81 -93.65 -1.55
CA ALA A 91 -18.11 -92.57 -0.60
C ALA A 91 -16.84 -91.99 0.03
N GLY A 92 -15.86 -92.84 0.36
CA GLY A 92 -14.56 -92.41 0.88
C GLY A 92 -13.77 -91.55 -0.11
N GLY A 93 -13.77 -91.90 -1.40
CA GLY A 93 -13.07 -91.14 -2.45
C GLY A 93 -13.66 -89.75 -2.69
N LEU A 94 -14.99 -89.63 -2.75
CA LEU A 94 -15.69 -88.33 -2.88
C LEU A 94 -15.45 -87.43 -1.66
N TYR A 95 -15.39 -88.03 -0.47
CA TYR A 95 -15.08 -87.30 0.76
C TYR A 95 -13.65 -86.75 0.76
N ALA A 96 -12.67 -87.51 0.27
CA ALA A 96 -11.28 -87.05 0.14
C ALA A 96 -11.14 -85.86 -0.82
N LEU A 97 -11.84 -85.88 -1.96
CA LEU A 97 -11.80 -84.81 -2.97
C LEU A 97 -12.46 -83.50 -2.46
N TYR A 98 -13.52 -83.65 -1.67
CA TYR A 98 -14.13 -82.53 -0.95
C TYR A 98 -13.17 -81.92 0.09
N LEU A 99 -12.44 -82.75 0.85
CA LEU A 99 -11.46 -82.28 1.81
C LEU A 99 -10.31 -81.51 1.14
N THR A 100 -9.82 -81.96 -0.01
CA THR A 100 -8.77 -81.24 -0.76
C THR A 100 -9.27 -79.91 -1.31
N ALA A 101 -10.48 -79.85 -1.87
CA ALA A 101 -11.07 -78.61 -2.37
C ALA A 101 -11.34 -77.59 -1.25
N ARG A 102 -11.76 -78.08 -0.07
CA ARG A 102 -11.94 -77.24 1.12
C ARG A 102 -10.60 -76.65 1.58
N ARG A 103 -9.53 -77.44 1.58
CA ARG A 103 -8.19 -77.02 1.99
C ARG A 103 -7.59 -75.97 1.05
N GLN A 104 -7.85 -76.06 -0.25
CA GLN A 104 -7.34 -75.10 -1.23
C GLN A 104 -8.03 -73.73 -1.10
N ARG A 105 -9.36 -73.69 -0.96
CA ARG A 105 -10.08 -72.43 -0.74
C ARG A 105 -9.70 -71.72 0.56
N THR A 106 -9.36 -72.47 1.61
CA THR A 106 -8.87 -71.85 2.85
C THR A 106 -7.50 -71.18 2.66
N GLN A 107 -6.63 -71.75 1.81
CA GLN A 107 -5.31 -71.15 1.52
C GLN A 107 -5.40 -69.91 0.64
N GLU A 108 -6.28 -69.90 -0.37
CA GLU A 108 -6.52 -68.72 -1.22
C GLU A 108 -7.10 -67.55 -0.41
N LEU A 109 -8.00 -67.83 0.54
CA LEU A 109 -8.54 -66.80 1.43
C LEU A 109 -7.50 -66.28 2.42
N GLU A 110 -6.61 -67.15 2.95
CA GLU A 110 -5.51 -66.73 3.81
C GLU A 110 -4.51 -65.82 3.07
N LEU A 111 -4.19 -66.12 1.81
CA LEU A 111 -3.33 -65.26 0.98
C LEU A 111 -4.00 -63.93 0.68
N ALA A 112 -5.26 -63.93 0.23
CA ALA A 112 -5.98 -62.69 -0.05
C ALA A 112 -6.20 -61.81 1.21
N GLN A 113 -6.31 -62.41 2.39
CA GLN A 113 -6.32 -61.68 3.66
C GLN A 113 -4.95 -61.10 4.00
N ARG A 114 -3.86 -61.85 3.78
CA ARG A 114 -2.49 -61.36 3.99
C ARG A 114 -2.17 -60.18 3.10
N ASP A 115 -2.53 -60.24 1.81
CA ASP A 115 -2.27 -59.15 0.87
C ASP A 115 -2.98 -57.85 1.31
N ARG A 116 -4.24 -57.93 1.73
CA ARG A 116 -4.99 -56.76 2.24
C ARG A 116 -4.45 -56.24 3.57
N VAL A 117 -4.05 -57.13 4.48
CA VAL A 117 -3.42 -56.75 5.75
C VAL A 117 -2.08 -56.08 5.49
N GLN A 118 -1.32 -56.55 4.51
CA GLN A 118 -0.06 -55.95 4.10
C GLN A 118 -0.26 -54.58 3.46
N GLU A 119 -1.17 -54.44 2.50
CA GLU A 119 -1.51 -53.12 1.91
C GLU A 119 -2.00 -52.13 2.96
N HIS A 120 -2.81 -52.57 3.93
CA HIS A 120 -3.26 -51.71 5.01
C HIS A 120 -2.12 -51.37 5.97
N ALA A 121 -1.24 -52.33 6.29
CA ALA A 121 -0.07 -52.10 7.11
C ALA A 121 0.93 -51.14 6.44
N GLU A 122 1.08 -51.20 5.11
CA GLU A 122 1.91 -50.29 4.33
C GLU A 122 1.35 -48.86 4.38
N ARG A 123 0.04 -48.68 4.13
CA ARG A 123 -0.59 -47.34 4.25
C ARG A 123 -0.49 -46.76 5.66
N VAL A 124 -0.76 -47.58 6.68
CA VAL A 124 -0.62 -47.16 8.09
C VAL A 124 0.83 -46.83 8.42
N ALA A 125 1.81 -47.55 7.85
CA ALA A 125 3.22 -47.26 8.05
C ALA A 125 3.66 -45.96 7.37
N ASP A 126 3.16 -45.66 6.18
CA ASP A 126 3.45 -44.40 5.48
C ASP A 126 2.78 -43.21 6.18
N ASP A 127 1.50 -43.33 6.55
CA ASP A 127 0.81 -42.33 7.37
C ASP A 127 1.56 -42.10 8.69
N ALA A 128 2.03 -43.17 9.36
CA ALA A 128 2.80 -43.05 10.59
C ALA A 128 4.18 -42.39 10.40
N ARG A 129 4.83 -42.55 9.23
CA ARG A 129 6.10 -41.89 8.91
C ARG A 129 5.91 -40.40 8.69
N ASP A 130 4.87 -40.01 7.96
CA ASP A 130 4.52 -38.62 7.71
C ASP A 130 4.10 -37.91 9.01
N ASP A 131 3.32 -38.59 9.85
CA ASP A 131 3.01 -38.15 11.21
C ASP A 131 4.26 -37.94 12.06
N ALA A 132 5.19 -38.92 12.04
CA ALA A 132 6.42 -38.83 12.80
C ALA A 132 7.33 -37.70 12.31
N ARG A 133 7.41 -37.47 10.99
CA ARG A 133 8.14 -36.35 10.40
C ARG A 133 7.54 -35.02 10.85
N THR A 134 6.22 -34.87 10.76
CA THR A 134 5.50 -33.67 11.17
C THR A 134 5.69 -33.38 12.66
N ARG A 135 5.58 -34.40 13.53
CA ARG A 135 5.83 -34.25 14.98
C ARG A 135 7.28 -33.85 15.27
N ARG A 136 8.26 -34.47 14.62
CA ARG A 136 9.67 -34.11 14.78
C ARG A 136 9.94 -32.66 14.36
N THR A 137 9.38 -32.21 13.24
CA THR A 137 9.52 -30.82 12.78
C THR A 137 8.86 -29.85 13.75
N ASN A 138 7.67 -30.18 14.27
CA ASN A 138 6.99 -29.40 15.32
C ASN A 138 7.80 -29.32 16.62
N ASP A 139 8.41 -30.42 17.06
CA ASP A 139 9.24 -30.45 18.27
C ASP A 139 10.51 -29.59 18.09
N LEU A 140 11.14 -29.64 16.91
CA LEU A 140 12.29 -28.79 16.58
C LEU A 140 11.91 -27.31 16.54
N TYR A 141 10.78 -26.97 15.93
CA TYR A 141 10.22 -25.63 15.93
C TYR A 141 10.00 -25.12 17.37
N ALA A 142 9.26 -25.89 18.18
CA ALA A 142 8.96 -25.52 19.56
C ALA A 142 10.23 -25.30 20.39
N LYS A 143 11.22 -26.18 20.23
CA LYS A 143 12.51 -26.07 20.92
C LYS A 143 13.30 -24.84 20.49
N ALA A 144 13.32 -24.51 19.19
CA ALA A 144 14.01 -23.32 18.71
C ALA A 144 13.32 -22.03 19.21
N VAL A 145 11.99 -21.99 19.23
CA VAL A 145 11.22 -20.87 19.81
C VAL A 145 11.51 -20.71 21.31
N GLU A 146 11.57 -21.81 22.07
CA GLU A 146 11.94 -21.77 23.49
C GLU A 146 13.36 -21.21 23.70
N GLN A 147 14.32 -21.64 22.88
CA GLN A 147 15.71 -21.18 22.94
C GLN A 147 15.88 -19.70 22.58
N LEU A 148 14.98 -19.14 21.76
CA LEU A 148 14.97 -17.71 21.45
C LEU A 148 14.64 -16.83 22.68
N GLY A 149 13.96 -17.40 23.69
CA GLY A 149 13.69 -16.75 24.98
C GLY A 149 14.83 -16.82 26.00
N SER A 150 15.99 -17.37 25.63
CA SER A 150 17.13 -17.53 26.55
C SER A 150 17.77 -16.19 26.95
N GLU A 151 18.20 -16.09 28.22
CA GLU A 151 19.03 -14.97 28.72
C GLU A 151 20.42 -14.90 28.07
N HIS A 152 20.86 -15.97 27.38
CA HIS A 152 22.17 -16.03 26.74
C HIS A 152 22.08 -15.73 25.23
N HIS A 153 22.73 -14.64 24.80
CA HIS A 153 22.71 -14.21 23.38
C HIS A 153 23.15 -15.30 22.39
N ALA A 154 24.19 -16.08 22.72
CA ALA A 154 24.68 -17.15 21.86
C ALA A 154 23.63 -18.27 21.61
N VAL A 155 22.80 -18.57 22.62
CA VAL A 155 21.70 -19.55 22.47
C VAL A 155 20.62 -18.98 21.56
N ARG A 156 20.30 -17.69 21.70
CA ARG A 156 19.33 -17.00 20.83
C ARG A 156 19.79 -16.93 19.38
N HIS A 157 21.08 -16.63 19.13
CA HIS A 157 21.65 -16.69 17.77
C HIS A 157 21.55 -18.10 17.18
N GLY A 158 21.90 -19.13 17.95
CA GLY A 158 21.72 -20.52 17.51
C GLY A 158 20.26 -20.87 17.19
N ALA A 159 19.32 -20.36 17.98
CA ALA A 159 17.89 -20.53 17.75
C ALA A 159 17.42 -19.85 16.46
N LEU A 160 17.89 -18.62 16.17
CA LEU A 160 17.55 -17.91 14.94
C LEU A 160 17.95 -18.69 13.68
N TYR A 161 19.20 -19.18 13.62
CA TYR A 161 19.67 -20.00 12.49
C TYR A 161 18.95 -21.36 12.41
N ALA A 162 18.57 -21.95 13.56
CA ALA A 162 17.77 -23.17 13.57
C ALA A 162 16.36 -22.94 12.98
N LEU A 163 15.73 -21.81 13.31
CA LEU A 163 14.44 -21.41 12.73
C LEU A 163 14.55 -21.13 11.24
N GLU A 164 15.60 -20.42 10.80
CA GLU A 164 15.88 -20.13 9.40
C GLU A 164 16.00 -21.43 8.58
N HIS A 165 16.87 -22.35 9.01
CA HIS A 165 17.07 -23.62 8.32
C HIS A 165 15.78 -24.47 8.28
N LEU A 166 15.03 -24.49 9.39
CA LEU A 166 13.74 -25.19 9.46
C LEU A 166 12.74 -24.64 8.44
N ALA A 167 12.61 -23.31 8.33
CA ALA A 167 11.72 -22.65 7.37
C ALA A 167 12.18 -22.82 5.91
N GLN A 168 13.50 -22.85 5.69
CA GLN A 168 14.06 -23.05 4.36
C GLN A 168 13.75 -24.46 3.82
N ASP A 169 13.90 -25.48 4.67
CA ASP A 169 13.65 -26.88 4.32
C ASP A 169 12.15 -27.24 4.31
N ASN A 170 11.31 -26.49 5.02
CA ASN A 170 9.88 -26.77 5.18
C ASN A 170 9.06 -25.50 4.88
N PRO A 171 8.54 -25.33 3.65
CA PRO A 171 7.81 -24.14 3.24
C PRO A 171 6.64 -23.73 4.15
N ASP A 172 5.93 -24.70 4.75
CA ASP A 172 4.80 -24.47 5.66
C ASP A 172 5.21 -23.69 6.92
N TYR A 173 6.50 -23.70 7.29
CA TYR A 173 7.01 -23.00 8.47
C TYR A 173 7.55 -21.60 8.17
N ARG A 174 7.65 -21.17 6.90
CA ARG A 174 8.15 -19.83 6.54
C ARG A 174 7.32 -18.71 7.19
N ALA A 175 6.00 -18.79 7.07
CA ALA A 175 5.10 -17.81 7.67
C ALA A 175 5.10 -17.84 9.21
N PRO A 176 5.00 -19.01 9.89
CA PRO A 176 5.20 -19.09 11.34
C PRO A 176 6.54 -18.54 11.83
N VAL A 177 7.64 -18.87 11.17
CA VAL A 177 8.98 -18.38 11.53
C VAL A 177 9.08 -16.87 11.36
N ALA A 178 8.64 -16.32 10.22
CA ALA A 178 8.61 -14.87 10.01
C ALA A 178 7.79 -14.15 11.10
N LYS A 179 6.65 -14.72 11.52
CA LYS A 179 5.84 -14.18 12.63
C LYS A 179 6.58 -14.20 13.97
N VAL A 180 7.33 -15.26 14.28
CA VAL A 180 8.14 -15.33 15.50
C VAL A 180 9.27 -14.31 15.47
N LEU A 181 9.96 -14.14 14.33
CA LEU A 181 10.99 -13.13 14.16
C LEU A 181 10.42 -11.71 14.33
N CYS A 182 9.27 -11.43 13.72
CA CYS A 182 8.55 -10.17 13.91
C CYS A 182 8.17 -9.93 15.38
N ALA A 183 7.59 -10.94 16.05
CA ALA A 183 7.23 -10.86 17.46
C ALA A 183 8.45 -10.60 18.36
N TYR A 184 9.60 -11.20 18.04
CA TYR A 184 10.86 -10.93 18.73
C TYR A 184 11.31 -9.47 18.55
N LEU A 185 11.30 -8.96 17.32
CA LEU A 185 11.70 -7.57 17.01
C LEU A 185 10.78 -6.53 17.64
N ARG A 186 9.50 -6.85 17.81
CA ARG A 186 8.51 -6.00 18.51
C ARG A 186 8.71 -5.91 20.02
N SER A 187 9.52 -6.80 20.62
CA SER A 187 9.77 -6.70 22.06
C SER A 187 10.53 -5.40 22.39
N PRO A 188 10.22 -4.71 23.51
CA PRO A 188 10.79 -3.40 23.81
C PRO A 188 12.32 -3.42 23.86
N PHE A 189 12.95 -2.44 23.20
CA PHE A 189 14.39 -2.31 23.16
C PHE A 189 14.81 -0.85 23.20
N THR A 190 15.93 -0.58 23.87
CA THR A 190 16.57 0.73 23.86
C THR A 190 17.99 0.54 23.33
N PRO A 191 18.32 1.08 22.15
CA PRO A 191 19.64 0.90 21.57
C PRO A 191 20.74 1.49 22.47
N PRO A 192 21.96 0.91 22.47
CA PRO A 192 23.12 1.60 23.01
C PRO A 192 23.27 2.97 22.33
N SER A 193 23.48 4.02 23.11
CA SER A 193 23.76 5.35 22.53
C SER A 193 25.21 5.35 22.02
N ASP A 194 25.38 5.26 20.71
CA ASP A 194 26.65 5.51 20.05
C ASP A 194 26.86 7.02 19.92
N ALA A 195 27.03 7.70 21.07
CA ALA A 195 27.46 9.09 21.04
C ALA A 195 28.96 9.12 20.68
N PRO A 196 29.38 9.69 19.54
CA PRO A 196 30.76 10.07 19.37
C PRO A 196 31.10 11.09 20.48
N THR A 197 32.06 10.71 21.33
CA THR A 197 32.63 11.61 22.35
C THR A 197 33.48 12.68 21.66
N THR A 198 32.85 13.61 20.95
CA THR A 198 33.48 14.85 20.46
C THR A 198 32.44 15.95 20.31
N ALA A 199 31.88 16.41 21.43
CA ALA A 199 31.41 17.77 21.56
C ALA A 199 31.78 18.27 22.96
N ARG A 200 33.03 18.73 23.10
CA ARG A 200 33.33 19.70 24.17
C ARG A 200 32.43 20.92 23.91
N PRO A 201 31.58 21.34 24.85
CA PRO A 201 30.96 22.65 24.73
C PRO A 201 32.08 23.68 24.78
N LEU A 202 32.25 24.45 23.70
CA LEU A 202 33.04 25.66 23.71
C LEU A 202 32.54 26.54 24.87
N GLY A 203 33.46 26.85 25.79
CA GLY A 203 33.15 27.52 27.03
C GLY A 203 32.56 28.91 26.79
N VAL A 204 31.28 29.07 27.11
CA VAL A 204 30.71 30.38 27.40
C VAL A 204 31.16 30.76 28.80
N ARG A 205 32.12 31.67 28.86
CA ARG A 205 32.67 32.28 30.08
C ARG A 205 31.57 33.11 30.77
N ARG A 206 30.80 32.52 31.68
CA ARG A 206 29.97 33.26 32.65
C ARG A 206 30.74 33.44 33.97
N LEU A 207 30.90 34.71 34.35
CA LEU A 207 31.51 35.18 35.59
C LEU A 207 30.77 34.64 36.83
N PRO A 208 31.46 34.34 37.95
CA PRO A 208 30.80 33.88 39.16
C PRO A 208 30.22 35.08 39.96
N ARG A 209 28.90 35.11 40.12
CA ARG A 209 28.24 35.91 41.16
C ARG A 209 28.31 35.15 42.48
N ARG A 210 29.04 35.75 43.43
CA ARG A 210 29.13 35.32 44.83
C ARG A 210 27.75 35.43 45.49
N HIS A 211 27.19 34.32 45.98
CA HIS A 211 26.36 34.35 47.18
C HIS A 211 26.67 33.16 48.07
N ARG A 212 26.98 33.51 49.31
CA ARG A 212 27.38 32.67 50.44
C ARG A 212 26.12 32.40 51.25
N ALA A 213 25.72 31.14 51.44
CA ALA A 213 24.78 30.78 52.50
C ALA A 213 24.95 29.31 52.93
N HIS A 214 25.39 29.17 54.18
CA HIS A 214 25.07 28.15 55.17
C HIS A 214 24.96 26.66 54.78
N ARG A 215 26.06 26.00 55.12
CA ARG A 215 26.22 24.63 55.61
C ARG A 215 25.15 24.26 56.66
N LEU A 216 24.35 23.23 56.38
CA LEU A 216 23.70 22.36 57.36
C LEU A 216 23.92 20.91 56.92
N ALA A 217 24.62 20.15 57.77
CA ALA A 217 24.93 18.75 57.57
C ALA A 217 23.72 17.89 58.00
N ALA A 218 23.37 16.90 57.18
CA ALA A 218 22.47 15.82 57.56
C ALA A 218 23.16 14.46 57.27
N PRO A 219 22.89 13.41 58.07
CA PRO A 219 23.74 12.23 58.16
C PRO A 219 23.45 11.20 57.05
N ARG A 220 24.50 10.48 56.65
CA ARG A 220 24.45 9.31 55.75
C ARG A 220 23.59 8.18 56.36
N PRO A 221 22.68 7.57 55.58
CA PRO A 221 22.33 6.17 55.76
C PRO A 221 23.28 5.31 54.91
N THR A 222 24.09 4.51 55.59
CA THR A 222 24.83 3.39 55.02
C THR A 222 23.89 2.19 54.91
N THR A 223 23.43 1.87 53.70
CA THR A 223 23.06 0.51 53.28
C THR A 223 23.21 0.44 51.78
N GLY A 224 24.36 -0.07 51.32
CA GLY A 224 24.62 -0.34 49.92
C GLY A 224 23.87 -1.61 49.50
N THR A 225 22.72 -1.45 48.87
CA THR A 225 22.27 -2.39 47.84
C THR A 225 23.19 -2.19 46.63
N PRO A 226 23.81 -3.24 46.07
CA PRO A 226 24.63 -3.09 44.87
C PRO A 226 23.69 -2.74 43.71
N ARG A 227 23.65 -1.45 43.36
CA ARG A 227 23.07 -0.99 42.10
C ARG A 227 23.92 -1.61 40.98
N PRO A 228 23.38 -2.46 40.10
CA PRO A 228 24.18 -3.01 39.00
C PRO A 228 24.75 -1.84 38.22
N GLY A 229 26.07 -1.82 38.06
CA GLY A 229 26.78 -0.71 37.44
C GLY A 229 26.31 -0.48 36.00
N PRO A 230 26.45 0.75 35.47
CA PRO A 230 26.01 1.11 34.11
C PRO A 230 26.64 0.24 33.00
N HIS A 231 27.77 -0.42 33.26
CA HIS A 231 28.44 -1.30 32.30
C HIS A 231 27.72 -2.64 32.05
N VAL A 232 27.01 -3.20 33.05
CA VAL A 232 26.34 -4.51 32.89
C VAL A 232 25.08 -4.38 32.02
N SER A 233 24.36 -3.26 32.12
CA SER A 233 23.20 -2.98 31.24
C SER A 233 23.63 -2.60 29.82
N LEU A 234 24.80 -1.96 29.63
CA LEU A 234 25.36 -1.68 28.31
C LEU A 234 25.77 -2.94 27.55
N LEU A 235 26.52 -3.84 28.21
CA LEU A 235 26.91 -5.13 27.62
C LEU A 235 25.70 -5.95 27.17
N GLY A 236 24.64 -6.02 28.00
CA GLY A 236 23.39 -6.67 27.63
C GLY A 236 22.70 -6.01 26.43
N ARG A 237 22.70 -4.67 26.33
CA ARG A 237 22.14 -3.96 25.17
C ARG A 237 22.92 -4.20 23.88
N HIS A 238 24.26 -4.24 23.92
CA HIS A 238 25.06 -4.58 22.74
C HIS A 238 24.79 -6.02 22.29
N GLN A 239 24.72 -6.97 23.22
CA GLN A 239 24.39 -8.36 22.88
C GLN A 239 22.99 -8.50 22.29
N GLU A 240 22.01 -7.77 22.83
CA GLU A 240 20.64 -7.72 22.28
C GLU A 240 20.60 -7.10 20.88
N ARG A 241 21.36 -6.02 20.66
CA ARG A 241 21.52 -5.39 19.33
C ARG A 241 21.98 -6.41 18.29
N GLU A 242 23.01 -7.20 18.60
CA GLU A 242 23.53 -8.21 17.66
C GLU A 242 22.49 -9.29 17.31
N VAL A 243 21.68 -9.74 18.27
CA VAL A 243 20.61 -10.74 18.01
C VAL A 243 19.51 -10.15 17.12
N ARG A 244 19.14 -8.88 17.35
CA ARG A 244 18.13 -8.18 16.52
C ARG A 244 18.60 -7.94 15.10
N LEU A 245 19.86 -7.54 14.92
CA LEU A 245 20.45 -7.40 13.59
C LEU A 245 20.43 -8.74 12.83
N THR A 246 20.72 -9.85 13.51
CA THR A 246 20.59 -11.19 12.89
C THR A 246 19.15 -11.48 12.48
N ALA A 247 18.15 -11.22 13.34
CA ALA A 247 16.76 -11.43 13.00
C ALA A 247 16.28 -10.55 11.81
N GLN A 248 16.67 -9.28 11.78
CA GLN A 248 16.39 -8.37 10.65
C GLN A 248 17.03 -8.88 9.35
N ARG A 249 18.29 -9.33 9.42
CA ARG A 249 19.02 -9.84 8.27
C ARG A 249 18.38 -11.10 7.70
N ILE A 250 17.96 -12.05 8.54
CA ILE A 250 17.25 -13.25 8.10
C ILE A 250 15.96 -12.87 7.34
N LEU A 251 15.18 -11.92 7.87
CA LEU A 251 13.99 -11.43 7.17
C LEU A 251 14.34 -10.79 5.82
N ALA A 252 15.33 -9.91 5.77
CA ALA A 252 15.74 -9.24 4.53
C ALA A 252 16.26 -10.23 3.47
N ASP A 253 17.18 -11.14 3.85
CA ASP A 253 17.80 -12.10 2.94
C ASP A 253 16.76 -13.03 2.30
N HIS A 254 15.72 -13.43 3.05
CA HIS A 254 14.64 -14.27 2.53
C HIS A 254 13.53 -13.51 1.81
N LEU A 255 13.51 -12.18 1.86
CA LEU A 255 12.56 -11.35 1.11
C LEU A 255 13.17 -10.75 -0.16
N ARG A 256 14.43 -11.02 -0.44
CA ARG A 256 15.09 -10.68 -1.71
C ARG A 256 14.86 -11.81 -2.73
N PRO A 257 14.10 -11.58 -3.81
CA PRO A 257 13.85 -12.61 -4.83
C PRO A 257 15.08 -12.95 -5.67
N GLY A 258 16.14 -12.15 -5.62
CA GLY A 258 17.33 -12.31 -6.47
C GLY A 258 17.23 -11.52 -7.79
N PRO A 259 18.20 -11.68 -8.70
CA PRO A 259 18.33 -10.82 -9.88
C PRO A 259 17.36 -11.15 -11.03
N ASP A 260 16.78 -12.35 -11.04
CA ASP A 260 15.81 -12.76 -12.06
C ASP A 260 14.39 -12.58 -11.51
N ALA A 261 13.64 -11.67 -12.12
CA ALA A 261 12.26 -11.35 -11.73
C ALA A 261 11.26 -12.48 -12.08
N ASP A 262 11.55 -13.27 -13.11
CA ASP A 262 10.68 -14.36 -13.58
C ASP A 262 10.95 -15.68 -12.83
N HIS A 263 12.19 -15.86 -12.38
CA HIS A 263 12.61 -17.05 -11.63
C HIS A 263 13.24 -16.65 -10.28
N PRO A 264 12.42 -16.39 -9.25
CA PRO A 264 12.94 -16.02 -7.95
C PRO A 264 13.81 -17.13 -7.35
N ALA A 265 14.82 -16.71 -6.59
CA ALA A 265 15.77 -17.58 -5.92
C ALA A 265 15.05 -18.59 -5.00
N PRO A 266 15.52 -19.85 -4.87
CA PRO A 266 14.91 -20.84 -3.97
C PRO A 266 14.88 -20.44 -2.49
N THR A 267 15.71 -19.49 -2.10
CA THR A 267 15.76 -18.89 -0.75
C THR A 267 14.66 -17.88 -0.50
N TYR A 268 13.96 -17.41 -1.53
CA TYR A 268 12.90 -16.40 -1.40
C TYR A 268 11.64 -16.99 -0.74
N TRP A 269 11.16 -16.30 0.28
CA TRP A 269 9.91 -16.63 0.98
C TRP A 269 8.76 -15.81 0.39
N GLN A 270 8.01 -16.45 -0.50
CA GLN A 270 6.82 -15.87 -1.12
C GLN A 270 5.69 -15.65 -0.10
N ASP A 271 4.91 -14.59 -0.32
CA ASP A 271 3.65 -14.29 0.39
C ASP A 271 3.75 -14.15 1.92
N ILE A 272 4.89 -13.69 2.41
CA ILE A 272 5.10 -13.38 3.83
C ILE A 272 4.59 -11.98 4.14
N GLY A 273 3.69 -11.89 5.12
CA GLY A 273 3.29 -10.63 5.74
C GLY A 273 4.21 -10.26 6.90
N LEU A 274 4.51 -8.97 7.04
CA LEU A 274 5.35 -8.44 8.11
C LEU A 274 4.51 -7.57 9.05
N ASP A 275 4.62 -7.83 10.35
CA ASP A 275 4.06 -6.99 11.40
C ASP A 275 5.17 -6.61 12.39
N LEU A 276 5.74 -5.43 12.17
CA LEU A 276 6.78 -4.81 12.97
C LEU A 276 6.22 -3.59 13.71
N THR A 277 4.94 -3.62 14.07
CA THR A 277 4.27 -2.56 14.83
C THR A 277 4.98 -2.30 16.17
N ASP A 278 5.26 -1.03 16.48
CA ASP A 278 6.00 -0.56 17.66
C ASP A 278 7.45 -1.09 17.77
N ALA A 279 8.01 -1.72 16.72
CA ALA A 279 9.35 -2.28 16.77
C ALA A 279 10.43 -1.18 16.76
N THR A 280 11.56 -1.43 17.44
CA THR A 280 12.79 -0.63 17.28
C THR A 280 13.75 -1.38 16.36
N LEU A 281 13.95 -0.83 15.16
CA LEU A 281 14.74 -1.39 14.08
C LEU A 281 16.06 -0.61 13.94
N ILE A 282 17.14 -1.29 13.59
CA ILE A 282 18.51 -0.74 13.65
C ILE A 282 19.16 -0.91 12.29
N ASP A 283 19.61 0.18 11.66
CA ASP A 283 20.28 0.17 10.35
C ASP A 283 19.54 -0.76 9.35
N PHE A 284 18.23 -0.54 9.23
CA PHE A 284 17.31 -1.51 8.64
C PHE A 284 17.43 -1.51 7.12
N ASP A 285 17.94 -2.61 6.56
CA ASP A 285 18.15 -2.76 5.12
C ASP A 285 17.16 -3.75 4.51
N PHE A 286 16.23 -3.19 3.74
CA PHE A 286 15.23 -3.87 2.93
C PHE A 286 15.34 -3.50 1.45
N ALA A 287 16.51 -3.02 1.01
CA ALA A 287 16.76 -2.74 -0.39
C ALA A 287 16.61 -4.02 -1.23
N HIS A 288 16.00 -3.87 -2.42
CA HIS A 288 15.68 -4.94 -3.37
C HIS A 288 14.77 -6.05 -2.80
N CYS A 289 14.10 -5.84 -1.66
CA CYS A 289 13.13 -6.79 -1.12
C CYS A 289 11.81 -6.72 -1.89
N ARG A 290 11.12 -7.86 -2.02
CA ARG A 290 9.76 -7.95 -2.57
C ARG A 290 8.80 -8.54 -1.56
N ILE A 291 7.82 -7.74 -1.15
CA ILE A 291 6.82 -8.12 -0.16
C ILE A 291 5.47 -8.17 -0.85
N ASN A 292 4.97 -9.40 -1.07
CA ASN A 292 3.70 -9.58 -1.77
C ASN A 292 2.47 -9.38 -0.89
N SER A 293 2.64 -9.57 0.42
CA SER A 293 1.59 -9.42 1.43
C SER A 293 1.66 -8.04 2.10
N THR A 294 0.91 -7.84 3.18
CA THR A 294 0.95 -6.59 3.94
C THR A 294 2.28 -6.44 4.70
N ALA A 295 2.89 -5.27 4.62
CA ALA A 295 4.02 -4.87 5.46
C ALA A 295 3.58 -3.77 6.43
N THR A 296 3.66 -4.02 7.73
CA THR A 296 3.25 -3.06 8.77
C THR A 296 4.44 -2.69 9.64
N PHE A 297 4.73 -1.39 9.68
CA PHE A 297 5.74 -0.69 10.47
C PHE A 297 5.11 0.43 11.30
N THR A 298 3.81 0.32 11.59
CA THR A 298 3.06 1.35 12.32
C THR A 298 3.72 1.62 13.68
N ASN A 299 3.96 2.89 14.00
CA ASN A 299 4.67 3.34 15.21
C ASN A 299 6.08 2.75 15.40
N ALA A 300 6.67 2.13 14.38
CA ALA A 300 8.03 1.61 14.48
C ALA A 300 9.03 2.78 14.57
N THR A 301 10.16 2.53 15.24
CA THR A 301 11.28 3.47 15.31
C THR A 301 12.47 2.86 14.58
N PHE A 302 12.93 3.53 13.52
CA PHE A 302 14.15 3.19 12.81
C PHE A 302 15.29 4.03 13.38
N THR A 303 16.27 3.35 13.97
CA THR A 303 17.49 3.95 14.51
C THR A 303 18.63 3.72 13.54
N GLY A 304 19.30 4.80 13.13
CA GLY A 304 20.19 4.77 11.98
C GLY A 304 19.42 4.88 10.66
N ASP A 305 20.11 4.54 9.56
CA ASP A 305 19.55 4.64 8.21
C ASP A 305 18.57 3.49 7.94
N ALA A 306 17.51 3.76 7.19
CA ALA A 306 16.51 2.79 6.79
C ALA A 306 16.43 2.75 5.26
N ARG A 307 16.82 1.62 4.66
CA ARG A 307 16.94 1.46 3.22
C ARG A 307 15.83 0.59 2.67
N PHE A 308 15.09 1.12 1.72
CA PHE A 308 14.04 0.45 0.96
C PHE A 308 14.22 0.70 -0.56
N ASP A 309 15.43 1.04 -0.98
CA ASP A 309 15.75 1.29 -2.38
C ASP A 309 15.38 0.08 -3.24
N GLU A 310 14.71 0.32 -4.37
CA GLU A 310 14.25 -0.72 -5.28
C GLU A 310 13.37 -1.80 -4.63
N ALA A 311 12.82 -1.54 -3.43
CA ALA A 311 11.90 -2.46 -2.79
C ALA A 311 10.54 -2.44 -3.49
N THR A 312 9.91 -3.61 -3.62
CA THR A 312 8.57 -3.75 -4.21
C THR A 312 7.56 -4.21 -3.16
N PHE A 313 6.56 -3.37 -2.89
CA PHE A 313 5.44 -3.68 -2.00
C PHE A 313 4.18 -3.90 -2.84
N THR A 314 3.77 -5.15 -3.02
CA THR A 314 2.53 -5.42 -3.76
C THR A 314 1.29 -5.40 -2.88
N GLY A 315 1.44 -5.77 -1.61
CA GLY A 315 0.42 -5.54 -0.59
C GLY A 315 0.52 -4.15 0.03
N ALA A 316 -0.39 -3.84 0.96
CA ALA A 316 -0.38 -2.55 1.65
C ALA A 316 0.90 -2.38 2.49
N ALA A 317 1.55 -1.23 2.36
CA ALA A 317 2.72 -0.84 3.13
C ALA A 317 2.32 0.25 4.14
N ARG A 318 2.28 -0.11 5.43
CA ARG A 318 1.81 0.78 6.51
C ARG A 318 2.98 1.26 7.35
N PHE A 319 3.30 2.53 7.22
CA PHE A 319 4.30 3.29 7.96
C PHE A 319 3.67 4.38 8.83
N GLY A 320 2.38 4.26 9.16
CA GLY A 320 1.69 5.28 9.96
C GLY A 320 2.33 5.48 11.33
N GLY A 321 2.60 6.73 11.73
CA GLY A 321 3.23 7.06 13.01
C GLY A 321 4.70 6.62 13.16
N VAL A 322 5.35 6.18 12.07
CA VAL A 322 6.76 5.74 12.10
C VAL A 322 7.71 6.89 12.44
N SER A 323 8.83 6.60 13.08
CA SER A 323 9.93 7.55 13.30
C SER A 323 11.22 7.05 12.66
N PHE A 324 11.69 7.75 11.63
CA PHE A 324 13.01 7.53 11.02
C PHE A 324 14.01 8.54 11.59
N ALA A 325 14.91 8.05 12.46
CA ALA A 325 15.90 8.91 13.12
C ALA A 325 17.12 9.22 12.24
N GLY A 326 17.42 8.36 11.26
CA GLY A 326 18.40 8.59 10.19
C GLY A 326 17.73 8.73 8.84
N ASP A 327 18.51 8.61 7.76
CA ASP A 327 18.01 8.79 6.40
C ASP A 327 17.09 7.62 6.02
N ALA A 328 15.91 7.92 5.48
CA ALA A 328 14.97 6.91 4.99
C ALA A 328 14.95 6.93 3.45
N THR A 329 15.49 5.89 2.83
CA THR A 329 15.64 5.84 1.37
C THR A 329 14.65 4.86 0.75
N PHE A 330 13.93 5.33 -0.25
CA PHE A 330 12.90 4.62 -1.02
C PHE A 330 13.12 4.88 -2.52
N THR A 331 14.36 5.19 -2.91
CA THR A 331 14.68 5.52 -4.31
C THR A 331 14.36 4.32 -5.19
N ASN A 332 13.67 4.56 -6.31
CA ASN A 332 13.20 3.49 -7.21
C ASN A 332 12.29 2.43 -6.54
N ALA A 333 11.74 2.68 -5.35
CA ALA A 333 10.80 1.77 -4.72
C ALA A 333 9.46 1.74 -5.46
N THR A 334 8.82 0.58 -5.51
CA THR A 334 7.51 0.39 -6.16
C THR A 334 6.47 -0.02 -5.13
N PHE A 335 5.40 0.76 -5.00
CA PHE A 335 4.25 0.49 -4.14
C PHE A 335 3.02 0.25 -5.01
N THR A 336 2.65 -1.02 -5.20
CA THR A 336 1.43 -1.34 -5.95
C THR A 336 0.19 -1.37 -5.08
N GLY A 337 0.32 -1.71 -3.80
CA GLY A 337 -0.71 -1.51 -2.79
C GLY A 337 -0.62 -0.12 -2.15
N ASP A 338 -1.62 0.26 -1.35
CA ASP A 338 -1.61 1.52 -0.59
C ASP A 338 -0.32 1.68 0.24
N ALA A 339 0.31 2.83 0.14
CA ALA A 339 1.48 3.21 0.93
C ALA A 339 1.10 4.31 1.91
N ARG A 340 1.06 3.99 3.21
CA ARG A 340 0.56 4.91 4.24
C ARG A 340 1.66 5.36 5.17
N PHE A 341 2.05 6.62 5.07
CA PHE A 341 3.03 7.33 5.90
C PHE A 341 2.37 8.44 6.73
N ASP A 342 1.07 8.31 7.02
CA ASP A 342 0.36 9.30 7.86
C ASP A 342 1.02 9.42 9.23
N GLU A 343 1.19 10.63 9.74
CA GLU A 343 1.85 10.92 11.03
C GLU A 343 3.32 10.44 11.11
N ALA A 344 3.94 10.07 9.99
CA ALA A 344 5.33 9.66 9.94
C ALA A 344 6.28 10.85 10.21
N THR A 345 7.38 10.60 10.93
CA THR A 345 8.45 11.58 11.13
C THR A 345 9.73 11.11 10.44
N PHE A 346 10.29 11.94 9.57
CA PHE A 346 11.51 11.68 8.82
C PHE A 346 12.62 12.66 9.20
N ALA A 347 13.83 12.15 9.50
CA ALA A 347 15.03 12.98 9.58
C ALA A 347 15.43 13.49 8.20
N ALA A 348 15.47 12.61 7.20
CA ALA A 348 15.48 12.92 5.78
C ALA A 348 14.76 11.79 5.03
N ALA A 349 14.18 12.07 3.87
CA ALA A 349 13.47 11.06 3.09
C ALA A 349 13.73 11.20 1.59
N TRP A 350 14.11 10.11 0.93
CA TRP A 350 14.37 10.09 -0.52
C TRP A 350 13.44 9.10 -1.21
N PHE A 351 12.45 9.61 -1.92
CA PHE A 351 11.51 8.88 -2.76
C PHE A 351 11.76 9.18 -4.25
N ASP A 352 12.96 9.61 -4.62
CA ASP A 352 13.32 9.88 -6.01
C ASP A 352 13.03 8.64 -6.88
N GLU A 353 12.40 8.86 -8.04
CA GLU A 353 12.00 7.80 -8.98
C GLU A 353 11.07 6.71 -8.39
N ALA A 354 10.50 6.91 -7.20
CA ALA A 354 9.57 5.96 -6.60
C ALA A 354 8.23 5.94 -7.36
N THR A 355 7.62 4.76 -7.48
CA THR A 355 6.34 4.58 -8.17
C THR A 355 5.27 4.09 -7.21
N PHE A 356 4.19 4.87 -7.06
CA PHE A 356 3.02 4.57 -6.25
C PHE A 356 1.81 4.36 -7.15
N THR A 357 1.47 3.11 -7.45
CA THR A 357 0.23 2.81 -8.21
C THR A 357 -0.98 2.66 -7.30
N GLY A 358 -0.78 2.37 -6.02
CA GLY A 358 -1.78 2.52 -4.97
C GLY A 358 -1.79 3.95 -4.40
N ASP A 359 -2.74 4.24 -3.52
CA ASP A 359 -2.81 5.56 -2.87
C ASP A 359 -1.61 5.76 -1.93
N ALA A 360 -0.94 6.90 -2.04
CA ALA A 360 0.17 7.30 -1.18
C ALA A 360 -0.27 8.39 -0.19
N THR A 361 -0.24 8.10 1.11
CA THR A 361 -0.71 9.02 2.15
C THR A 361 0.45 9.46 3.03
N PHE A 362 0.56 10.75 3.26
CA PHE A 362 1.56 11.45 4.08
C PHE A 362 0.86 12.51 4.95
N THR A 363 -0.40 12.26 5.30
CA THR A 363 -1.21 13.22 6.06
C THR A 363 -0.57 13.43 7.42
N ASN A 364 -0.40 14.68 7.87
CA ASN A 364 0.28 14.99 9.13
C ASN A 364 1.73 14.46 9.23
N ALA A 365 2.36 14.08 8.12
CA ALA A 365 3.76 13.67 8.13
C ALA A 365 4.68 14.88 8.38
N THR A 366 5.78 14.65 9.11
CA THR A 366 6.78 15.68 9.43
C THR A 366 8.14 15.29 8.84
N PHE A 367 8.67 16.11 7.95
CA PHE A 367 10.00 15.98 7.36
C PHE A 367 10.91 17.03 7.98
N THR A 368 11.80 16.61 8.88
CA THR A 368 12.67 17.52 9.64
C THR A 368 13.91 17.98 8.85
N GLY A 369 14.36 17.16 7.90
CA GLY A 369 15.37 17.49 6.90
C GLY A 369 14.78 17.41 5.50
N ASP A 370 15.64 17.16 4.50
CA ASP A 370 15.25 17.21 3.09
C ASP A 370 14.31 16.06 2.73
N ALA A 371 13.29 16.37 1.94
CA ALA A 371 12.29 15.44 1.45
C ALA A 371 12.28 15.47 -0.09
N ARG A 372 12.76 14.40 -0.71
CA ARG A 372 12.90 14.32 -2.16
C ARG A 372 11.89 13.37 -2.77
N PHE A 373 11.21 13.83 -3.80
CA PHE A 373 10.23 13.10 -4.61
C PHE A 373 10.47 13.41 -6.09
N ASP A 374 11.70 13.75 -6.47
CA ASP A 374 12.03 14.09 -7.85
C ASP A 374 11.77 12.87 -8.75
N GLU A 375 11.12 13.09 -9.90
CA GLU A 375 10.75 12.05 -10.85
C GLU A 375 9.85 10.92 -10.29
N ALA A 376 9.29 11.10 -9.09
CA ALA A 376 8.35 10.14 -8.51
C ALA A 376 7.00 10.16 -9.25
N THR A 377 6.35 8.99 -9.34
CA THR A 377 5.03 8.83 -9.98
C THR A 377 3.98 8.40 -8.96
N PHE A 378 2.87 9.12 -8.90
CA PHE A 378 1.75 8.87 -7.99
C PHE A 378 0.43 8.63 -8.73
N ALA A 379 -0.30 7.57 -8.36
CA ALA A 379 -1.70 7.38 -8.73
C ALA A 379 -2.58 8.40 -8.01
N ALA A 380 -2.46 8.52 -6.70
CA ALA A 380 -3.00 9.60 -5.90
C ALA A 380 -2.07 9.85 -4.71
N ALA A 381 -1.96 11.10 -4.26
CA ALA A 381 -1.10 11.46 -3.15
C ALA A 381 -1.73 12.49 -2.22
N TRP A 382 -1.66 12.24 -0.90
CA TRP A 382 -2.18 13.14 0.13
C TRP A 382 -1.07 13.56 1.10
N PHE A 383 -0.67 14.82 1.01
CA PHE A 383 0.25 15.53 1.89
C PHE A 383 -0.48 16.59 2.74
N SER A 384 -1.78 16.40 2.98
CA SER A 384 -2.58 17.34 3.77
C SER A 384 -2.00 17.48 5.18
N GLU A 385 -1.88 18.71 5.67
CA GLU A 385 -1.30 19.05 6.98
C GLU A 385 0.16 18.56 7.17
N ALA A 386 0.85 18.15 6.10
CA ALA A 386 2.25 17.75 6.18
C ALA A 386 3.16 18.96 6.43
N THR A 387 4.22 18.76 7.21
CA THR A 387 5.21 19.79 7.54
C THR A 387 6.57 19.42 6.97
N PHE A 388 7.12 20.28 6.11
CA PHE A 388 8.44 20.15 5.51
C PHE A 388 9.35 21.25 6.05
N THR A 389 10.27 20.89 6.96
CA THR A 389 11.19 21.88 7.51
C THR A 389 12.47 22.05 6.70
N GLY A 390 12.99 20.97 6.13
CA GLY A 390 14.03 21.00 5.11
C GLY A 390 13.48 21.30 3.71
N ASP A 391 14.33 21.20 2.70
CA ASP A 391 13.92 21.42 1.31
C ASP A 391 13.03 20.27 0.84
N ALA A 392 11.91 20.59 0.18
CA ALA A 392 10.99 19.63 -0.39
C ALA A 392 11.04 19.70 -1.93
N THR A 393 11.42 18.61 -2.59
CA THR A 393 11.56 18.57 -4.06
C THR A 393 10.61 17.56 -4.68
N PHE A 394 9.90 17.98 -5.72
CA PHE A 394 8.93 17.24 -6.54
C PHE A 394 9.20 17.53 -8.02
N THR A 395 10.47 17.78 -8.37
CA THR A 395 10.88 18.20 -9.71
C THR A 395 10.58 17.08 -10.69
N ASN A 396 9.89 17.39 -11.79
CA ASN A 396 9.45 16.41 -12.78
C ASN A 396 8.61 15.24 -12.22
N ALA A 397 8.05 15.37 -11.00
CA ALA A 397 7.15 14.37 -10.46
C ALA A 397 5.83 14.34 -11.25
N THR A 398 5.20 13.17 -11.31
CA THR A 398 3.95 12.97 -12.05
C THR A 398 2.84 12.47 -11.13
N PHE A 399 1.75 13.23 -11.03
CA PHE A 399 0.52 12.85 -10.33
C PHE A 399 -0.56 12.53 -11.36
N THR A 400 -0.83 11.24 -11.56
CA THR A 400 -1.83 10.79 -12.55
C THR A 400 -3.27 10.94 -12.08
N GLY A 401 -3.50 10.97 -10.77
CA GLY A 401 -4.77 11.31 -10.12
C GLY A 401 -4.64 12.51 -9.18
N ASP A 402 -5.46 12.54 -8.13
CA ASP A 402 -5.54 13.69 -7.24
C ASP A 402 -4.27 13.87 -6.39
N ALA A 403 -3.80 15.10 -6.30
CA ALA A 403 -2.71 15.51 -5.41
C ALA A 403 -3.21 16.55 -4.41
N ARG A 404 -3.14 16.23 -3.11
CA ARG A 404 -3.62 17.12 -2.04
C ARG A 404 -2.46 17.54 -1.16
N PHE A 405 -2.31 18.84 -1.02
CA PHE A 405 -1.37 19.51 -0.11
C PHE A 405 -2.11 20.45 0.82
N ASP A 406 -3.46 20.39 0.91
CA ASP A 406 -4.25 21.33 1.72
C ASP A 406 -3.67 21.46 3.14
N GLU A 407 -3.48 22.71 3.60
CA GLU A 407 -2.92 23.07 4.92
C GLU A 407 -1.49 22.57 5.19
N ALA A 408 -0.75 22.13 4.17
CA ALA A 408 0.66 21.81 4.32
C ALA A 408 1.51 23.06 4.62
N THR A 409 2.62 22.85 5.33
CA THR A 409 3.58 23.91 5.68
C THR A 409 4.96 23.57 5.13
N PHE A 410 5.52 24.47 4.32
CA PHE A 410 6.88 24.38 3.78
C PHE A 410 7.72 25.50 4.38
N THR A 411 8.60 25.17 5.34
CA THR A 411 9.56 26.16 5.86
C THR A 411 10.84 26.23 5.06
N GLY A 412 11.29 25.09 4.53
CA GLY A 412 12.36 25.01 3.54
C GLY A 412 11.85 25.29 2.13
N ALA A 413 12.76 25.29 1.16
CA ALA A 413 12.44 25.59 -0.24
C ALA A 413 11.55 24.49 -0.84
N ALA A 414 10.48 24.87 -1.54
CA ALA A 414 9.54 23.93 -2.16
C ALA A 414 9.65 23.95 -3.68
N ARG A 415 10.15 22.87 -4.28
CA ARG A 415 10.42 22.79 -5.73
C ARG A 415 9.45 21.84 -6.42
N PHE A 416 8.56 22.39 -7.23
CA PHE A 416 7.60 21.73 -8.10
C PHE A 416 7.92 22.01 -9.58
N GLY A 417 9.18 22.25 -9.91
CA GLY A 417 9.58 22.57 -11.29
C GLY A 417 9.30 21.40 -12.24
N GLY A 418 8.62 21.66 -13.35
CA GLY A 418 8.28 20.62 -14.34
C GLY A 418 7.31 19.54 -13.85
N VAL A 419 6.69 19.70 -12.67
CA VAL A 419 5.71 18.73 -12.16
C VAL A 419 4.49 18.64 -13.08
N SER A 420 3.90 17.45 -13.20
CA SER A 420 2.68 17.23 -13.98
C SER A 420 1.55 16.72 -13.07
N PHE A 421 0.48 17.51 -12.93
CA PHE A 421 -0.76 17.13 -12.26
C PHE A 421 -1.85 16.83 -13.30
N ALA A 422 -2.16 15.55 -13.50
CA ALA A 422 -3.24 15.12 -14.38
C ALA A 422 -4.61 15.21 -13.68
N GLY A 423 -4.68 14.82 -12.41
CA GLY A 423 -5.87 14.97 -11.56
C GLY A 423 -5.96 16.35 -10.89
N ALA A 424 -6.87 16.50 -9.92
CA ALA A 424 -7.03 17.77 -9.22
C ALA A 424 -5.84 18.03 -8.29
N ALA A 425 -5.27 19.23 -8.36
CA ALA A 425 -4.16 19.66 -7.51
C ALA A 425 -4.67 20.68 -6.48
N ARG A 426 -4.57 20.32 -5.19
CA ARG A 426 -5.10 21.15 -4.10
C ARG A 426 -3.98 21.65 -3.20
N PHE A 427 -3.88 22.96 -3.07
CA PHE A 427 -2.94 23.72 -2.25
C PHE A 427 -3.69 24.73 -1.37
N GLY A 428 -4.95 24.42 -1.00
CA GLY A 428 -5.76 25.31 -0.19
C GLY A 428 -5.12 25.54 1.18
N GLY A 429 -4.94 26.79 1.59
CA GLY A 429 -4.38 27.12 2.90
C GLY A 429 -2.90 26.75 3.10
N VAL A 430 -2.16 26.42 2.03
CA VAL A 430 -0.73 26.06 2.14
C VAL A 430 0.09 27.28 2.54
N SER A 431 1.09 27.08 3.40
CA SER A 431 2.05 28.11 3.80
C SER A 431 3.45 27.80 3.28
N PHE A 432 3.97 28.66 2.41
CA PHE A 432 5.35 28.63 1.92
C PHE A 432 6.16 29.75 2.59
N ALA A 433 7.01 29.40 3.56
CA ALA A 433 7.86 30.38 4.24
C ALA A 433 9.10 30.76 3.40
N ALA A 434 9.66 29.79 2.68
CA ALA A 434 10.73 29.99 1.72
C ALA A 434 10.18 30.02 0.28
N ALA A 435 11.07 30.19 -0.70
CA ALA A 435 10.67 30.30 -2.09
C ALA A 435 10.00 29.01 -2.59
N ALA A 436 8.98 29.19 -3.43
CA ALA A 436 8.22 28.11 -4.05
C ALA A 436 8.39 28.19 -5.57
N TRP A 437 8.84 27.10 -6.19
CA TRP A 437 9.08 27.03 -7.64
C TRP A 437 8.09 26.08 -8.30
N PHE A 438 7.23 26.63 -9.15
CA PHE A 438 6.31 25.93 -10.05
C PHE A 438 6.68 26.18 -11.52
N THR A 439 7.95 26.52 -11.79
CA THR A 439 8.43 26.83 -13.15
C THR A 439 8.19 25.65 -14.08
N GLY A 440 7.50 25.89 -15.20
CA GLY A 440 7.15 24.84 -16.16
C GLY A 440 6.18 23.77 -15.64
N ALA A 441 5.55 23.96 -14.48
CA ALA A 441 4.56 23.03 -13.95
C ALA A 441 3.33 22.95 -14.86
N THR A 442 2.76 21.76 -15.01
CA THR A 442 1.57 21.51 -15.82
C THR A 442 0.41 21.02 -14.95
N PHE A 443 -0.71 21.72 -15.00
CA PHE A 443 -1.95 21.39 -14.30
C PHE A 443 -3.04 21.09 -15.33
N THR A 444 -3.25 19.81 -15.61
CA THR A 444 -4.31 19.36 -16.52
C THR A 444 -5.66 19.31 -15.82
N GLY A 445 -5.68 18.89 -14.55
CA GLY A 445 -6.86 18.95 -13.69
C GLY A 445 -7.02 20.29 -12.96
N ASP A 446 -8.16 20.46 -12.27
CA ASP A 446 -8.48 21.66 -11.49
C ASP A 446 -7.39 21.97 -10.45
N ALA A 447 -6.86 23.19 -10.47
CA ALA A 447 -5.85 23.66 -9.53
C ALA A 447 -6.46 24.63 -8.51
N ARG A 448 -6.29 24.36 -7.21
CA ARG A 448 -6.86 25.18 -6.12
C ARG A 448 -5.77 25.67 -5.19
N PHE A 449 -5.51 26.96 -5.21
CA PHE A 449 -4.58 27.70 -4.37
C PHE A 449 -5.32 28.71 -3.47
N GLY A 450 -6.56 28.39 -3.09
CA GLY A 450 -7.37 29.30 -2.27
C GLY A 450 -6.76 29.47 -0.87
N GLY A 451 -6.59 30.71 -0.41
CA GLY A 451 -6.01 31.00 0.91
C GLY A 451 -4.53 30.59 1.06
N VAL A 452 -3.82 30.29 -0.03
CA VAL A 452 -2.38 30.01 0.03
C VAL A 452 -1.61 31.26 0.49
N SER A 453 -0.53 31.08 1.25
CA SER A 453 0.36 32.16 1.68
C SER A 453 1.79 31.91 1.20
N PHE A 454 2.31 32.80 0.36
CA PHE A 454 3.71 32.82 -0.07
C PHE A 454 4.44 33.95 0.65
N ALA A 455 5.21 33.62 1.69
CA ALA A 455 6.00 34.60 2.44
C ALA A 455 7.22 35.09 1.64
N ALA A 456 7.78 34.21 0.80
CA ALA A 456 8.87 34.50 -0.13
C ALA A 456 8.40 34.40 -1.58
N ALA A 457 9.33 34.50 -2.53
CA ALA A 457 9.00 34.52 -3.95
C ALA A 457 8.33 33.22 -4.44
N ALA A 458 7.27 33.37 -5.23
CA ALA A 458 6.55 32.29 -5.89
C ALA A 458 6.77 32.37 -7.41
N TRP A 459 7.36 31.32 -7.98
CA TRP A 459 7.77 31.27 -9.38
C TRP A 459 6.87 30.33 -10.18
N PHE A 460 5.94 30.86 -10.96
CA PHE A 460 5.08 30.12 -11.88
C PHE A 460 5.52 30.25 -13.34
N THR A 461 6.67 30.87 -13.62
CA THR A 461 7.12 31.16 -14.99
C THR A 461 6.99 29.96 -15.93
N GLY A 462 6.32 30.16 -17.07
CA GLY A 462 6.10 29.12 -18.08
C GLY A 462 5.19 27.96 -17.65
N ALA A 463 4.51 28.04 -16.50
CA ALA A 463 3.54 27.04 -16.10
C ALA A 463 2.31 27.03 -17.03
N THR A 464 1.62 25.89 -17.08
CA THR A 464 0.40 25.71 -17.88
C THR A 464 -0.74 25.21 -16.99
N PHE A 465 -1.84 25.96 -16.94
CA PHE A 465 -3.09 25.57 -16.30
C PHE A 465 -4.14 25.29 -17.38
N ALA A 466 -4.25 24.02 -17.81
CA ALA A 466 -5.18 23.61 -18.86
C ALA A 466 -6.64 23.51 -18.36
N ALA A 467 -6.84 23.41 -17.05
CA ALA A 467 -8.14 23.57 -16.39
C ALA A 467 -8.18 24.86 -15.55
N ALA A 468 -9.31 25.11 -14.89
CA ALA A 468 -9.51 26.33 -14.12
C ALA A 468 -8.62 26.34 -12.87
N VAL A 469 -7.90 27.44 -12.67
CA VAL A 469 -7.13 27.71 -11.45
C VAL A 469 -7.83 28.73 -10.56
N ARG A 470 -7.77 28.52 -9.24
CA ARG A 470 -8.35 29.41 -8.22
C ARG A 470 -7.30 29.82 -7.20
N PHE A 471 -6.97 31.10 -7.16
CA PHE A 471 -6.13 31.80 -6.18
C PHE A 471 -6.97 32.73 -5.27
N GLY A 472 -8.24 32.37 -5.02
CA GLY A 472 -9.11 33.19 -4.19
C GLY A 472 -8.54 33.36 -2.77
N GLU A 473 -8.52 34.59 -2.24
CA GLU A 473 -7.94 34.89 -0.91
C GLU A 473 -6.44 34.53 -0.77
N ALA A 474 -5.73 34.27 -1.88
CA ALA A 474 -4.30 33.98 -1.85
C ALA A 474 -3.49 35.22 -1.45
N THR A 475 -2.44 35.03 -0.65
CA THR A 475 -1.55 36.10 -0.21
C THR A 475 -0.13 35.87 -0.73
N PHE A 476 0.39 36.85 -1.47
CA PHE A 476 1.75 36.87 -2.00
C PHE A 476 2.53 38.01 -1.34
N VAL A 477 3.26 37.68 -0.27
CA VAL A 477 4.12 38.66 0.42
C VAL A 477 5.41 38.90 -0.36
N GLY A 478 6.03 37.81 -0.85
CA GLY A 478 7.13 37.89 -1.81
C GLY A 478 6.63 38.05 -3.25
N ASP A 479 7.57 38.26 -4.18
CA ASP A 479 7.26 38.41 -5.60
C ASP A 479 6.49 37.21 -6.16
N ALA A 480 5.44 37.46 -6.93
CA ALA A 480 4.69 36.45 -7.65
C ALA A 480 4.99 36.56 -9.16
N ARG A 481 5.66 35.55 -9.73
CA ARG A 481 6.04 35.55 -11.15
C ARG A 481 5.19 34.59 -11.95
N PHE A 482 4.23 35.12 -12.70
CA PHE A 482 3.38 34.43 -13.66
C PHE A 482 3.76 34.72 -15.12
N SER A 483 4.99 35.18 -15.37
CA SER A 483 5.42 35.52 -16.72
C SER A 483 5.38 34.31 -17.66
N GLY A 484 4.82 34.48 -18.85
CA GLY A 484 4.67 33.42 -19.85
C GLY A 484 3.75 32.26 -19.42
N VAL A 485 2.90 32.45 -18.41
CA VAL A 485 1.96 31.40 -17.97
C VAL A 485 0.77 31.31 -18.90
N SER A 486 0.34 30.09 -19.20
CA SER A 486 -0.91 29.83 -19.94
C SER A 486 -2.03 29.44 -18.98
N PHE A 487 -3.12 30.21 -18.97
CA PHE A 487 -4.32 29.97 -18.18
C PHE A 487 -5.52 29.66 -19.07
N ALA A 488 -6.14 28.49 -18.87
CA ALA A 488 -7.43 28.18 -19.45
C ALA A 488 -8.57 28.99 -18.82
N ALA A 489 -8.54 29.17 -17.49
CA ALA A 489 -9.35 30.13 -16.76
C ALA A 489 -8.67 30.40 -15.41
N ALA A 490 -8.66 31.65 -14.95
CA ALA A 490 -7.97 32.02 -13.72
C ALA A 490 -8.82 32.92 -12.83
N ARG A 491 -8.88 32.61 -11.54
CA ARG A 491 -9.59 33.42 -10.53
C ARG A 491 -8.63 33.83 -9.42
N PHE A 492 -8.30 35.11 -9.36
CA PHE A 492 -7.52 35.81 -8.34
C PHE A 492 -8.42 36.73 -7.47
N GLY A 493 -9.71 36.40 -7.35
CA GLY A 493 -10.64 37.23 -6.58
C GLY A 493 -10.21 37.35 -5.12
N GLU A 494 -10.18 38.58 -4.59
CA GLU A 494 -9.74 38.87 -3.21
C GLU A 494 -8.28 38.44 -2.91
N ALA A 495 -7.46 38.16 -3.94
CA ALA A 495 -6.05 37.88 -3.76
C ALA A 495 -5.28 39.17 -3.39
N THR A 496 -4.27 39.03 -2.54
CA THR A 496 -3.41 40.13 -2.10
C THR A 496 -1.98 39.93 -2.54
N PHE A 497 -1.43 40.88 -3.28
CA PHE A 497 -0.05 40.93 -3.76
C PHE A 497 0.67 42.10 -3.09
N THR A 498 1.49 41.78 -2.10
CA THR A 498 2.39 42.75 -1.45
C THR A 498 3.72 42.84 -2.16
N GLY A 499 4.27 41.70 -2.57
CA GLY A 499 5.39 41.66 -3.51
C GLY A 499 4.95 42.04 -4.92
N ALA A 500 5.92 42.21 -5.82
CA ALA A 500 5.61 42.50 -7.21
C ALA A 500 4.95 41.28 -7.89
N ALA A 501 3.90 41.52 -8.66
CA ALA A 501 3.15 40.52 -9.41
C ALA A 501 3.39 40.70 -10.91
N TRP A 502 4.09 39.76 -11.53
CA TRP A 502 4.51 39.83 -12.94
C TRP A 502 3.71 38.82 -13.77
N PHE A 503 2.77 39.31 -14.58
CA PHE A 503 1.97 38.55 -15.55
C PHE A 503 2.41 38.80 -16.99
N ASP A 504 3.64 39.27 -17.19
CA ASP A 504 4.15 39.62 -18.52
C ASP A 504 4.12 38.41 -19.45
N GLU A 505 3.66 38.61 -20.68
CA GLU A 505 3.48 37.56 -21.70
C GLU A 505 2.54 36.40 -21.25
N ALA A 506 1.73 36.60 -20.19
CA ALA A 506 0.75 35.61 -19.77
C ALA A 506 -0.41 35.52 -20.77
N ALA A 507 -0.88 34.30 -21.03
CA ALA A 507 -1.97 34.01 -21.94
C ALA A 507 -3.21 33.52 -21.19
N PHE A 508 -4.25 34.34 -21.14
CA PHE A 508 -5.55 34.00 -20.57
C PHE A 508 -6.50 33.62 -21.70
N THR A 509 -6.62 32.31 -21.97
CA THR A 509 -7.45 31.79 -23.07
C THR A 509 -8.94 31.72 -22.74
N GLY A 510 -9.29 31.66 -21.44
CA GLY A 510 -10.64 31.84 -20.94
C GLY A 510 -10.72 32.95 -19.90
N THR A 511 -11.80 32.98 -19.11
CA THR A 511 -12.09 34.10 -18.21
C THR A 511 -11.00 34.28 -17.16
N ALA A 512 -10.54 35.51 -17.01
CA ALA A 512 -9.63 35.95 -15.96
C ALA A 512 -10.37 36.87 -15.00
N THR A 513 -10.30 36.59 -13.69
CA THR A 513 -10.98 37.39 -12.67
C THR A 513 -9.99 37.82 -11.61
N PHE A 514 -9.86 39.12 -11.42
CA PHE A 514 -9.08 39.83 -10.41
C PHE A 514 -10.01 40.70 -9.53
N THR A 515 -11.29 40.37 -9.46
CA THR A 515 -12.29 41.14 -8.71
C THR A 515 -11.87 41.30 -7.25
N ASN A 516 -11.87 42.54 -6.75
CA ASN A 516 -11.42 42.90 -5.39
C ASN A 516 -9.98 42.44 -5.06
N ALA A 517 -9.15 42.17 -6.06
CA ALA A 517 -7.74 41.87 -5.82
C ALA A 517 -6.98 43.14 -5.43
N THR A 518 -6.01 43.00 -4.52
CA THR A 518 -5.21 44.12 -4.02
C THR A 518 -3.75 43.94 -4.40
N PHE A 519 -3.19 44.89 -5.15
CA PHE A 519 -1.80 44.96 -5.56
C PHE A 519 -1.15 46.17 -4.90
N THR A 520 -0.45 45.95 -3.78
CA THR A 520 0.34 47.00 -3.12
C THR A 520 1.77 47.06 -3.64
N GLY A 521 2.29 45.95 -4.17
CA GLY A 521 3.48 45.91 -5.02
C GLY A 521 3.16 46.25 -6.49
N ASP A 522 4.19 46.29 -7.33
CA ASP A 522 4.04 46.53 -8.76
C ASP A 522 3.27 45.39 -9.43
N ALA A 523 2.29 45.72 -10.28
CA ALA A 523 1.54 44.76 -11.07
C ALA A 523 1.89 44.92 -12.56
N GLY A 524 2.69 44.01 -13.10
CA GLY A 524 3.03 43.96 -14.52
C GLY A 524 2.13 43.01 -15.29
N PHE A 525 1.60 43.45 -16.41
CA PHE A 525 0.82 42.66 -17.37
C PHE A 525 1.41 42.79 -18.78
N GLY A 526 2.66 43.23 -18.94
CA GLY A 526 3.23 43.61 -20.23
C GLY A 526 3.06 42.51 -21.29
N GLU A 527 2.54 42.85 -22.48
CA GLU A 527 2.29 41.91 -23.58
C GLU A 527 1.37 40.71 -23.22
N ALA A 528 0.62 40.79 -22.12
CA ALA A 528 -0.35 39.75 -21.76
C ALA A 528 -1.54 39.74 -22.73
N THR A 529 -2.14 38.56 -22.90
CA THR A 529 -3.29 38.36 -23.80
C THR A 529 -4.51 37.84 -23.05
N PHE A 530 -5.65 38.49 -23.26
CA PHE A 530 -6.95 38.11 -22.67
C PHE A 530 -7.92 37.75 -23.80
N ALA A 531 -8.07 36.47 -24.09
CA ALA A 531 -8.91 35.97 -25.17
C ALA A 531 -10.41 36.04 -24.82
N ALA A 532 -10.75 35.91 -23.53
CA ALA A 532 -12.11 36.07 -23.01
C ALA A 532 -12.17 37.22 -22.00
N ALA A 533 -13.32 37.39 -21.35
CA ALA A 533 -13.53 38.50 -20.42
C ALA A 533 -12.51 38.53 -19.28
N ALA A 534 -11.95 39.71 -19.03
CA ALA A 534 -11.03 40.03 -17.95
C ALA A 534 -11.73 40.98 -16.95
N TRP A 535 -11.86 40.53 -15.70
CA TRP A 535 -12.58 41.25 -14.66
C TRP A 535 -11.62 41.80 -13.63
N PHE A 536 -11.35 43.10 -13.67
CA PHE A 536 -10.58 43.86 -12.67
C PHE A 536 -11.49 44.69 -11.75
N THR A 537 -12.79 44.37 -11.70
CA THR A 537 -13.78 45.13 -10.94
C THR A 537 -13.40 45.24 -9.45
N GLY A 538 -13.36 46.46 -8.90
CA GLY A 538 -12.99 46.71 -7.50
C GLY A 538 -11.51 46.40 -7.18
N ALA A 539 -10.68 46.07 -8.16
CA ALA A 539 -9.26 45.80 -7.92
C ALA A 539 -8.51 47.09 -7.57
N THR A 540 -7.51 47.00 -6.68
CA THR A 540 -6.69 48.13 -6.25
C THR A 540 -5.25 47.93 -6.68
N PHE A 541 -4.64 48.94 -7.29
CA PHE A 541 -3.28 48.92 -7.80
C PHE A 541 -2.47 50.11 -7.30
N ALA A 542 -1.32 49.84 -6.66
CA ALA A 542 -0.32 50.86 -6.37
C ALA A 542 0.41 51.33 -7.64
N ALA A 543 0.80 50.40 -8.49
CA ALA A 543 1.38 50.64 -9.80
C ALA A 543 0.97 49.51 -10.75
N ALA A 544 0.40 49.82 -11.90
CA ALA A 544 -0.05 48.83 -12.87
C ALA A 544 0.47 49.11 -14.28
N TRP A 545 1.19 48.17 -14.85
CA TRP A 545 1.80 48.24 -16.18
C TRP A 545 1.05 47.31 -17.13
N PHE A 546 0.22 47.86 -18.01
CA PHE A 546 -0.53 47.12 -19.03
C PHE A 546 0.09 47.29 -20.42
N ASP A 547 1.38 47.63 -20.53
CA ASP A 547 2.02 47.95 -21.79
C ASP A 547 1.88 46.80 -22.81
N GLY A 548 1.38 47.07 -24.00
CA GLY A 548 1.19 46.07 -25.07
C GLY A 548 0.12 45.02 -24.80
N VAL A 549 -0.72 45.15 -23.76
CA VAL A 549 -1.76 44.15 -23.46
C VAL A 549 -2.82 44.07 -24.57
N SER A 550 -3.23 42.85 -24.91
CA SER A 550 -4.31 42.61 -25.87
C SER A 550 -5.55 42.02 -25.20
N PHE A 551 -6.61 42.82 -25.12
CA PHE A 551 -7.96 42.40 -24.70
C PHE A 551 -8.81 42.04 -25.92
N ALA A 552 -8.85 40.74 -26.26
CA ALA A 552 -9.76 40.26 -27.29
C ALA A 552 -11.20 40.10 -26.77
N GLY A 553 -11.34 39.67 -25.51
CA GLY A 553 -12.61 39.72 -24.78
C GLY A 553 -12.80 41.05 -24.02
N ASP A 554 -13.93 41.16 -23.31
CA ASP A 554 -14.29 42.38 -22.58
C ASP A 554 -13.37 42.63 -21.38
N ALA A 555 -13.01 43.89 -21.13
CA ALA A 555 -12.16 44.32 -20.04
C ALA A 555 -12.94 45.20 -19.05
N TRP A 556 -13.20 44.67 -17.87
CA TRP A 556 -14.01 45.31 -16.83
C TRP A 556 -13.14 45.88 -15.72
N PHE A 557 -12.93 47.18 -15.71
CA PHE A 557 -12.18 47.93 -14.70
C PHE A 557 -13.09 48.74 -13.76
N GLY A 558 -14.39 48.43 -13.71
CA GLY A 558 -15.34 49.20 -12.92
C GLY A 558 -14.99 49.20 -11.43
N GLU A 559 -15.15 50.32 -10.74
CA GLU A 559 -14.77 50.49 -9.32
C GLU A 559 -13.29 50.21 -9.00
N ALA A 560 -12.43 50.00 -10.01
CA ALA A 560 -11.00 49.76 -9.77
C ALA A 560 -10.29 51.05 -9.36
N THR A 561 -9.28 50.93 -8.50
CA THR A 561 -8.47 52.06 -8.03
C THR A 561 -7.04 51.94 -8.50
N PHE A 562 -6.51 52.98 -9.15
CA PHE A 562 -5.15 53.05 -9.65
C PHE A 562 -4.41 54.22 -9.02
N ALA A 563 -3.31 53.95 -8.33
CA ALA A 563 -2.43 55.01 -7.89
C ALA A 563 -1.53 55.51 -9.04
N ALA A 564 -0.95 54.59 -9.82
CA ALA A 564 -0.31 54.86 -11.11
C ALA A 564 -0.65 53.74 -12.11
N ALA A 565 -0.89 54.08 -13.38
CA ALA A 565 -1.22 53.11 -14.42
C ALA A 565 -0.68 53.52 -15.80
N TRP A 566 -0.14 52.52 -16.52
CA TRP A 566 0.38 52.63 -17.88
C TRP A 566 -0.41 51.68 -18.79
N PHE A 567 -0.96 52.20 -19.88
CA PHE A 567 -1.74 51.47 -20.88
C PHE A 567 -1.15 51.64 -22.28
N ASP A 568 0.17 51.85 -22.37
CA ASP A 568 0.87 52.16 -23.61
C ASP A 568 0.72 50.99 -24.60
N GLY A 569 0.29 51.26 -25.83
CA GLY A 569 0.15 50.23 -26.86
C GLY A 569 -0.93 49.17 -26.64
N VAL A 570 -1.81 49.34 -25.64
CA VAL A 570 -2.90 48.38 -25.36
C VAL A 570 -3.87 48.27 -26.53
N SER A 571 -4.39 47.08 -26.80
CA SER A 571 -5.45 46.87 -27.80
C SER A 571 -6.74 46.32 -27.20
N PHE A 572 -7.84 47.04 -27.38
CA PHE A 572 -9.19 46.63 -26.96
C PHE A 572 -10.03 46.18 -28.17
N ALA A 573 -10.08 44.88 -28.43
CA ALA A 573 -11.00 44.31 -29.40
C ALA A 573 -12.40 44.12 -28.81
N GLY A 574 -12.50 43.57 -27.59
CA GLY A 574 -13.72 43.51 -26.77
C GLY A 574 -14.05 44.84 -26.09
N ASP A 575 -15.17 44.90 -25.38
CA ASP A 575 -15.66 46.14 -24.75
C ASP A 575 -14.81 46.53 -23.54
N ALA A 576 -14.59 47.83 -23.30
CA ALA A 576 -13.78 48.33 -22.19
C ALA A 576 -14.64 49.18 -21.22
N TRP A 577 -14.66 48.82 -19.94
CA TRP A 577 -15.51 49.48 -18.94
C TRP A 577 -14.72 50.00 -17.75
N PHE A 578 -14.56 51.32 -17.66
CA PHE A 578 -13.90 52.04 -16.55
C PHE A 578 -14.89 52.80 -15.65
N GLY A 579 -16.18 52.41 -15.65
CA GLY A 579 -17.20 53.08 -14.84
C GLY A 579 -16.88 53.05 -13.34
N GLU A 580 -16.87 54.22 -12.70
CA GLU A 580 -16.51 54.39 -11.27
C GLU A 580 -15.05 54.01 -10.93
N ALA A 581 -14.19 53.82 -11.94
CA ALA A 581 -12.75 53.66 -11.70
C ALA A 581 -12.13 54.96 -11.20
N THR A 582 -11.21 54.86 -10.23
CA THR A 582 -10.54 56.00 -9.60
C THR A 582 -9.05 56.01 -9.95
N PHE A 583 -8.54 57.16 -10.37
CA PHE A 583 -7.12 57.37 -10.70
C PHE A 583 -6.54 58.48 -9.83
N THR A 584 -5.51 58.20 -9.03
CA THR A 584 -4.87 59.24 -8.20
C THR A 584 -3.80 60.03 -8.95
N ALA A 585 -3.20 59.41 -9.97
CA ALA A 585 -2.36 60.05 -10.97
C ALA A 585 -2.95 59.80 -12.36
N ALA A 586 -2.67 60.70 -13.30
CA ALA A 586 -3.15 60.54 -14.67
C ALA A 586 -2.59 59.26 -15.31
N ALA A 587 -3.48 58.43 -15.88
CA ALA A 587 -3.08 57.26 -16.66
C ALA A 587 -2.41 57.69 -17.97
N THR A 588 -1.50 56.86 -18.46
CA THR A 588 -0.84 57.02 -19.77
C THR A 588 -1.41 56.02 -20.76
N CYS A 589 -1.79 56.49 -21.95
CA CYS A 589 -2.39 55.65 -23.02
C CYS A 589 -1.82 55.91 -24.44
N PRO A 590 -0.52 56.24 -24.63
CA PRO A 590 0.05 56.42 -25.98
C PRO A 590 -0.07 55.13 -26.80
N GLY A 591 -0.54 55.26 -28.03
CA GLY A 591 -0.65 54.13 -28.96
C GLY A 591 -1.72 53.10 -28.59
N THR A 592 -2.54 53.35 -27.55
CA THR A 592 -3.69 52.50 -27.23
C THR A 592 -4.70 52.52 -28.38
N ARG A 593 -5.09 51.35 -28.86
CA ARG A 593 -6.00 51.16 -29.99
C ARG A 593 -7.27 50.42 -29.62
N VAL A 594 -8.37 50.76 -30.28
CA VAL A 594 -9.72 50.24 -30.02
C VAL A 594 -10.32 49.74 -31.33
N ALA A 595 -10.85 48.52 -31.36
CA ALA A 595 -11.41 47.96 -32.59
C ALA A 595 -12.72 48.66 -32.97
N VAL A 596 -12.91 48.96 -34.25
CA VAL A 596 -14.09 49.66 -34.77
C VAL A 596 -15.29 48.72 -34.85
N ARG A 597 -16.27 48.87 -33.94
CA ARG A 597 -17.55 48.15 -33.95
C ARG A 597 -18.71 49.10 -33.58
N ARG A 598 -19.91 48.88 -34.13
CA ARG A 598 -21.07 49.79 -33.96
C ARG A 598 -21.86 49.57 -32.67
N ASP A 599 -21.68 48.41 -32.06
CA ASP A 599 -22.42 47.91 -30.90
C ASP A 599 -21.62 47.97 -29.59
N ARG A 600 -20.45 48.64 -29.59
CA ARG A 600 -19.60 48.75 -28.39
C ARG A 600 -20.27 49.55 -27.29
N VAL A 601 -20.14 49.07 -26.06
CA VAL A 601 -20.59 49.76 -24.85
C VAL A 601 -19.39 50.12 -23.98
N ASP A 602 -18.48 50.91 -24.56
CA ASP A 602 -17.28 51.34 -23.83
C ASP A 602 -17.59 52.48 -22.85
N VAL A 603 -16.94 52.44 -21.69
CA VAL A 603 -16.89 53.54 -20.72
C VAL A 603 -15.42 53.85 -20.47
N TRP A 604 -14.95 54.99 -20.95
CA TRP A 604 -13.54 55.39 -20.84
C TRP A 604 -13.25 56.14 -19.55
N MET A 605 -11.96 56.16 -19.19
CA MET A 605 -11.43 56.97 -18.10
C MET A 605 -11.73 58.46 -18.34
N GLU A 606 -11.86 59.24 -17.26
CA GLU A 606 -12.08 60.68 -17.38
C GLU A 606 -10.96 61.35 -18.18
N GLY A 607 -11.34 62.22 -19.12
CA GLY A 607 -10.40 62.95 -19.98
C GLY A 607 -9.88 62.18 -21.19
N TRP A 608 -10.42 60.99 -21.52
CA TRP A 608 -10.05 60.22 -22.71
C TRP A 608 -11.27 59.89 -23.59
N THR A 609 -11.06 59.82 -24.90
CA THR A 609 -12.08 59.41 -25.89
C THR A 609 -11.41 58.66 -27.05
N ALA A 610 -12.14 57.77 -27.71
CA ALA A 610 -11.70 57.19 -28.97
C ALA A 610 -11.91 58.19 -30.13
N THR A 611 -10.97 58.25 -31.06
CA THR A 611 -11.12 59.03 -32.31
C THR A 611 -11.98 58.32 -33.34
N ASP A 612 -12.36 59.04 -34.39
CA ASP A 612 -12.86 58.42 -35.62
C ASP A 612 -11.74 57.62 -36.31
N ALA A 613 -12.12 56.58 -37.06
CA ALA A 613 -11.17 55.61 -37.62
C ALA A 613 -10.38 56.19 -38.81
N GLU A 614 -9.05 56.23 -38.71
CA GLU A 614 -8.17 56.58 -39.83
C GLU A 614 -7.85 55.35 -40.71
N ASP A 615 -7.71 54.16 -40.11
CA ASP A 615 -7.24 52.92 -40.77
C ASP A 615 -8.36 51.88 -41.01
N GLY A 616 -9.63 52.23 -40.80
CA GLY A 616 -10.81 51.41 -41.11
C GLY A 616 -11.11 50.23 -40.17
N GLU A 617 -10.12 49.68 -39.48
CA GLU A 617 -10.28 48.55 -38.55
C GLU A 617 -10.07 48.94 -37.07
N TRP A 618 -9.19 49.91 -36.81
CA TRP A 618 -8.83 50.39 -35.47
C TRP A 618 -8.95 51.91 -35.35
N THR A 619 -9.29 52.37 -34.16
CA THR A 619 -9.21 53.77 -33.71
C THR A 619 -8.19 53.90 -32.58
N TYR A 620 -7.77 55.12 -32.27
CA TYR A 620 -6.83 55.38 -31.17
C TYR A 620 -7.52 56.12 -30.02
N LEU A 621 -7.10 55.81 -28.80
CA LEU A 621 -7.52 56.56 -27.62
C LEU A 621 -6.72 57.86 -27.54
N VAL A 622 -7.40 59.00 -27.46
CA VAL A 622 -6.78 60.33 -27.39
C VAL A 622 -7.30 61.11 -26.18
N PRO A 623 -6.50 62.02 -25.62
CA PRO A 623 -6.96 62.90 -24.55
C PRO A 623 -8.06 63.83 -25.07
N VAL A 624 -9.13 63.99 -24.31
CA VAL A 624 -10.19 64.95 -24.59
C VAL A 624 -9.58 66.36 -24.51
N PRO A 625 -9.62 67.17 -25.59
CA PRO A 625 -9.02 68.48 -25.58
C PRO A 625 -9.67 69.34 -24.50
N ALA A 626 -8.85 69.93 -23.62
CA ALA A 626 -9.32 70.93 -22.68
C ALA A 626 -9.92 72.09 -23.46
N VAL A 627 -11.24 72.24 -23.42
CA VAL A 627 -11.90 73.40 -24.03
C VAL A 627 -11.42 74.62 -23.25
N LEU A 628 -10.50 75.38 -23.84
CA LEU A 628 -10.15 76.72 -23.36
C LEU A 628 -11.40 77.57 -23.48
N SER A 629 -12.14 77.73 -22.38
CA SER A 629 -13.22 78.71 -22.28
C SER A 629 -12.65 80.08 -22.62
N THR A 630 -12.89 80.55 -23.84
CA THR A 630 -12.66 81.95 -24.22
C THR A 630 -13.53 82.82 -23.32
N PRO A 631 -12.96 83.78 -22.56
CA PRO A 631 -13.78 84.69 -21.77
C PRO A 631 -14.69 85.50 -22.71
N PRO A 632 -15.92 85.83 -22.29
CA PRO A 632 -16.83 86.59 -23.14
C PRO A 632 -16.20 87.96 -23.42
N VAL A 633 -16.17 88.30 -24.70
CA VAL A 633 -15.79 89.62 -25.19
C VAL A 633 -16.88 90.60 -24.76
N ASP A 634 -16.61 91.39 -23.72
CA ASP A 634 -17.38 92.60 -23.46
C ASP A 634 -17.24 93.52 -24.67
N SER A 635 -18.37 93.80 -25.32
CA SER A 635 -18.52 94.79 -26.38
C SER A 635 -19.41 95.94 -25.87
N PRO A 636 -19.23 97.16 -26.40
CA PRO A 636 -18.82 98.35 -25.64
C PRO A 636 -19.91 99.10 -24.88
#